data_AF-B8GCN6-F1
#
_entry.id   AF-B8GCN6-F1
#
_cell.length_a   1.000
_cell.length_b   1.000
_cell.length_c   1.000
_cell.angle_alpha   90.00
_cell.angle_beta   90.00
_cell.angle_gamma   90.00
#
_symmetry.space_group_name_H-M   'P 1'
#
loop_
_entity.id
_entity.type
_entity.pdbx_description
1 polymer ?
#
loop_
_entity_poly.entity_id
_entity_poly.type
_entity_poly.pdbx_seq_one_letter_code
_entity_poly.pdbx_strand_id
1 'polypeptide(L)' 'MSTSKTLVDLIREKTGVSAEQAQQAIDVVIGFLKEKLPEPIAGQVDQVLKGDVSALTEQIDAAKAMLGGLFGGKKDN' A
#
# COMPACT_ATOMS: atom_id res chain seq x y z
N MET A 1 20.15 -2.70 4.89
CA MET A 1 20.11 -2.12 3.53
C MET A 1 18.73 -2.43 2.98
N SER A 2 17.74 -1.60 3.29
CA SER A 2 16.37 -1.80 2.82
C SER A 2 16.33 -1.40 1.35
N THR A 3 16.29 -2.40 0.47
CA THR A 3 16.17 -2.19 -0.96
C THR A 3 14.74 -1.71 -1.25
N SER A 4 14.48 -0.41 -1.13
CA SER A 4 13.19 0.20 -1.45
C SER A 4 13.00 0.22 -2.98
N LYS A 5 12.82 -0.95 -3.60
CA LYS A 5 12.45 -1.03 -5.02
C LYS A 5 10.98 -0.67 -5.17
N THR A 6 10.69 0.26 -6.07
CA THR A 6 9.30 0.59 -6.42
C THR A 6 8.68 -0.54 -7.26
N LEU A 7 7.35 -0.60 -7.33
CA LEU A 7 6.67 -1.56 -8.22
C LEU A 7 7.05 -1.33 -9.69
N VAL A 8 7.27 -0.07 -10.08
CA VAL A 8 7.76 0.32 -11.41
C VAL A 8 9.13 -0.32 -11.68
N ASP A 9 10.07 -0.22 -10.75
CA ASP A 9 11.40 -0.82 -10.90
C ASP A 9 11.35 -2.35 -11.02
N LEU A 10 10.45 -2.98 -10.26
CA LEU A 10 10.27 -4.43 -10.33
C LEU A 10 9.73 -4.87 -11.69
N ILE A 11 8.74 -4.16 -12.25
CA ILE A 11 8.19 -4.46 -13.57
C ILE A 11 9.26 -4.27 -14.64
N ARG A 12 10.00 -3.16 -14.60
CA ARG A 12 11.08 -2.88 -15.55
C ARG A 12 12.16 -3.96 -15.52
N GLU A 13 12.60 -4.36 -14.33
CA GLU A 13 13.60 -5.42 -14.16
C GLU A 13 13.13 -6.77 -14.69
N LYS A 14 11.85 -7.13 -14.49
CA LYS A 14 11.33 -8.45 -14.87
C LYS A 14 10.86 -8.55 -16.32
N THR A 15 10.49 -7.43 -16.94
CA THR A 15 9.87 -7.42 -18.27
C THR A 15 10.71 -6.69 -19.33
N GLY A 16 11.70 -5.89 -18.91
CA GLY A 16 12.52 -5.09 -19.82
C GLY A 16 11.81 -3.89 -20.44
N VAL A 17 10.61 -3.55 -19.97
CA VAL A 17 9.84 -2.41 -20.49
C VAL A 17 10.38 -1.06 -19.99
N SER A 18 10.04 0.01 -20.69
CA SER A 18 10.33 1.39 -20.25
C SER A 18 9.56 1.74 -18.97
N ALA A 19 10.03 2.78 -18.25
CA ALA A 19 9.35 3.24 -17.04
C ALA A 19 7.92 3.73 -17.33
N GLU A 20 7.70 4.37 -18.47
CA GLU A 20 6.38 4.82 -18.91
C GLU A 20 5.44 3.63 -19.17
N GLN A 21 5.92 2.58 -19.84
CA GLN A 21 5.14 1.36 -20.07
C GLN A 21 4.84 0.62 -18.76
N ALA A 22 5.78 0.60 -17.81
CA ALA A 22 5.55 0.02 -16.49
C ALA A 22 4.49 0.81 -15.71
N GLN A 23 4.52 2.15 -15.77
CA GLN A 23 3.51 3.00 -15.15
C GLN A 23 2.12 2.75 -15.76
N GLN A 24 2.02 2.70 -17.09
CA GLN A 24 0.76 2.38 -17.78
C GLN A 24 0.21 1.00 -17.40
N ALA A 25 1.07 -0.02 -17.27
CA ALA A 25 0.66 -1.34 -16.84
C ALA A 25 0.09 -1.32 -15.41
N ILE A 26 0.72 -0.56 -14.51
CA ILE A 26 0.22 -0.37 -13.15
C ILE A 26 -1.15 0.31 -13.18
N ASP A 27 -1.33 1.39 -13.95
CA ASP A 27 -2.60 2.11 -14.05
C ASP A 27 -3.75 1.22 -14.54
N VAL A 28 -3.49 0.35 -15.54
CA VAL A 28 -4.48 -0.62 -16.04
C VAL A 28 -4.88 -1.62 -14.95
N VAL A 29 -3.91 -2.17 -14.22
CA VAL A 29 -4.17 -3.12 -13.12
C VAL A 29 -4.94 -2.45 -11.98
N ILE A 30 -4.60 -1.20 -11.64
CA ILE A 30 -5.32 -0.42 -10.65
C ILE A 30 -6.76 -0.17 -11.09
N GLY A 31 -6.97 0.23 -12.35
CA GLY A 31 -8.31 0.40 -12.92
C GLY A 31 -9.15 -0.87 -12.78
N PHE A 32 -8.59 -2.01 -13.17
CA PHE A 32 -9.25 -3.30 -13.02
C PHE A 32 -9.55 -3.65 -11.55
N LEU A 33 -8.60 -3.43 -10.64
CA LEU A 33 -8.80 -3.68 -9.22
C LEU A 33 -9.87 -2.76 -8.61
N LYS A 34 -9.92 -1.48 -8.99
CA LYS A 34 -10.95 -0.54 -8.54
C LYS A 34 -12.35 -0.96 -8.98
N GLU A 35 -12.48 -1.54 -10.17
CA GLU A 35 -13.76 -2.09 -10.65
C GLU A 35 -14.19 -3.37 -9.91
N LYS A 36 -13.24 -4.13 -9.38
CA LYS A 36 -13.50 -5.42 -8.70
C LYS A 36 -13.53 -5.31 -7.18
N LEU A 37 -12.91 -4.29 -6.61
CA LEU A 37 -12.80 -4.10 -5.17
C LEU A 37 -13.91 -3.17 -4.66
N PRO A 38 -14.58 -3.51 -3.53
CA PRO A 38 -15.46 -2.58 -2.85
C PRO A 38 -14.73 -1.27 -2.52
N GLU A 39 -15.46 -0.15 -2.55
CA GLU A 39 -14.91 1.21 -2.32
C GLU A 39 -13.97 1.35 -1.10
N PRO A 40 -14.19 0.67 0.05
CA PRO A 40 -13.28 0.75 1.20
C PRO A 40 -11.86 0.24 0.93
N ILE A 41 -11.69 -0.69 -0.02
CA ILE A 41 -10.40 -1.31 -0.33
C ILE A 41 -9.68 -0.54 -1.44
N ALA A 42 -10.44 0.00 -2.41
CA ALA A 42 -9.89 0.81 -3.49
C ALA A 42 -9.10 2.04 -2.97
N GLY A 43 -9.63 2.72 -1.94
CA GLY A 43 -8.96 3.87 -1.33
C GLY A 43 -7.63 3.51 -0.64
N GLN A 44 -7.52 2.32 -0.05
CA GLN A 44 -6.29 1.86 0.60
C GLN A 44 -5.22 1.48 -0.43
N VAL A 45 -5.63 0.85 -1.53
CA VAL A 45 -4.74 0.48 -2.64
C VAL A 45 -4.13 1.74 -3.27
N ASP A 46 -4.93 2.79 -3.51
CA ASP A 46 -4.44 4.07 -4.02
C ASP A 46 -3.40 4.72 -3.10
N GLN A 47 -3.56 4.64 -1.77
CA GLN A 47 -2.57 5.19 -0.83
C GLN A 47 -1.23 4.45 -0.87
N VAL A 48 -1.26 3.12 -1.02
CA VAL A 48 -0.04 2.30 -1.18
C VAL A 48 0.69 2.65 -2.48
N LEU A 49 -0.06 2.79 -3.57
CA LEU A 49 0.48 3.03 -4.91
C LEU A 49 1.03 4.44 -5.09
N LYS A 50 0.48 5.43 -4.39
CA LYS A 50 1.03 6.79 -4.33
C LYS A 50 2.37 6.87 -3.58
N GLY A 51 2.87 5.76 -3.04
CA GLY A 51 4.15 5.71 -2.33
C GLY A 51 4.03 6.12 -0.86
N ASP A 52 2.84 6.48 -0.40
CA ASP A 52 2.54 6.76 1.01
C ASP A 52 2.29 5.46 1.79
N VAL A 53 3.20 4.49 1.61
CA VAL A 53 3.26 3.31 2.48
C VAL A 53 3.52 3.74 3.93
N SER A 54 4.16 4.89 4.14
CA SER A 54 4.30 5.53 5.45
C SER A 54 2.94 5.91 6.07
N ALA A 55 2.02 6.50 5.31
CA ALA A 55 0.69 6.85 5.81
C ALA A 55 -0.17 5.61 6.09
N LEU A 56 0.01 4.54 5.31
CA LEU A 56 -0.59 3.24 5.63
C LEU A 56 0.04 2.62 6.87
N THR A 57 1.36 2.72 7.03
CA THR A 57 2.08 2.19 8.21
C THR A 57 1.68 2.95 9.47
N GLU A 58 1.55 4.27 9.41
CA GLU A 58 1.02 5.09 10.49
C GLU A 58 -0.42 4.74 10.84
N GLN A 59 -1.28 4.47 9.84
CA GLN A 59 -2.64 3.99 10.09
C GLN A 59 -2.66 2.59 10.71
N ILE A 60 -1.80 1.67 10.26
CA ILE A 60 -1.67 0.32 10.84
C ILE A 60 -1.10 0.39 12.26
N ASP A 61 -0.17 1.29 12.54
CA ASP A 61 0.42 1.47 13.87
C ASP A 61 -0.56 2.17 14.82
N ALA A 62 -1.32 3.17 14.36
CA ALA A 62 -2.43 3.75 15.10
C ALA A 62 -3.53 2.71 15.37
N ALA A 63 -3.86 1.92 14.36
CA ALA A 63 -4.73 0.75 14.45
C ALA A 63 -4.06 -0.46 15.11
N LYS A 64 -2.84 -0.39 15.63
CA LYS A 64 -2.27 -1.38 16.56
C LYS A 64 -2.23 -0.83 17.97
N ALA A 65 -1.99 0.47 18.13
CA ALA A 65 -2.01 1.16 19.40
C ALA A 65 -3.42 1.18 20.01
N MET A 66 -4.46 1.44 19.22
CA MET A 66 -5.86 1.38 19.68
C MET A 66 -6.26 -0.04 20.11
N LEU A 67 -5.72 -1.05 19.44
CA LEU A 67 -5.97 -2.46 19.71
C LEU A 67 -5.21 -2.86 20.97
N GLY A 68 -3.94 -2.49 21.09
CA GLY A 68 -3.15 -2.67 22.30
C GLY A 68 -3.76 -1.96 23.50
N GLY A 69 -4.39 -0.79 23.32
CA GLY A 69 -5.09 -0.06 24.37
C GLY A 69 -6.43 -0.70 24.78
N LEU A 70 -7.14 -1.33 23.85
CA LEU A 70 -8.42 -2.00 24.10
C LEU A 70 -8.25 -3.44 24.60
N PHE A 71 -7.29 -4.19 24.04
CA PHE A 71 -6.94 -5.57 24.41
C PHE A 71 -5.96 -5.65 25.56
N GLY A 72 -5.17 -4.59 25.80
CA GLY A 72 -4.27 -4.45 26.95
C GLY A 72 -4.84 -3.54 28.03
N GLY A 73 -6.17 -3.34 28.02
CA GLY A 73 -6.92 -2.44 28.90
C GLY A 73 -6.22 -2.15 30.22
N LYS A 74 -5.72 -0.91 30.33
CA LYS A 74 -5.46 -0.17 31.58
C LYS A 74 -5.11 -1.07 32.76
N LYS A 75 -3.85 -1.51 32.83
CA LYS A 75 -3.24 -1.91 34.11
C LYS A 75 -3.00 -0.63 34.91
N ASP A 76 -4.06 -0.12 35.54
CA ASP A 76 -3.93 0.70 36.73
C ASP A 76 -3.42 -0.22 37.86
N ASN A 77 -2.10 -0.25 38.06
CA ASN A 77 -1.44 -0.33 39.38
C ASN A 77 0.05 -0.06 39.24
#